data_AF-A0A521KQN8-F1
#
_entry.id   AF-A0A521KQN8-F1
#
_cell.length_a   1.000
_cell.length_b   1.000
_cell.length_c   1.000
_cell.angle_alpha   90.00
_cell.angle_beta   90.00
_cell.angle_gamma   90.00
#
_symmetry.space_group_name_H-M   'P 1'
#
loop_
_entity.id
_entity.type
_entity.pdbx_description
1 polymer ?
#
loop_
_entity_poly.entity_id
_entity_poly.type
_entity_poly.pdbx_seq_one_letter_code
_entity_poly.pdbx_strand_id
1 'polypeptide(L)'
;MGTLHLGQGILILSLSNDFALPVHATFMEGPPGSGPVATHQLFELPIGPAVASFVLISAAAHWSLVLPGIFGWYCRNLGQRRNYARWVEYSVSASLM
;
A
#
# COMPACT_ATOMS: atom_id res chain seq x y z
N MET A 1 -2.70 10.18 -14.92
CA MET A 1 -2.81 8.98 -14.04
C MET A 1 -3.24 9.34 -12.63
N GLY A 2 -2.62 10.32 -11.95
CA GLY A 2 -2.96 10.65 -10.55
C GLY A 2 -4.46 10.90 -10.28
N THR A 3 -5.13 11.67 -11.13
CA THR A 3 -6.59 11.91 -11.02
C THR A 3 -7.45 10.66 -11.23
N LEU A 4 -7.03 9.73 -12.10
CA LEU A 4 -7.74 8.48 -12.31
C LEU A 4 -7.66 7.58 -11.07
N HIS A 5 -6.46 7.46 -10.50
CA HIS A 5 -6.27 6.73 -9.24
C HIS A 5 -7.04 7.38 -8.08
N LEU A 6 -7.04 8.70 -7.97
CA LEU A 6 -7.86 9.38 -6.98
C LEU A 6 -9.34 9.03 -7.14
N GLY A 7 -9.88 9.11 -8.36
CA GLY A 7 -11.27 8.76 -8.64
C GLY A 7 -11.58 7.32 -8.26
N GLN A 8 -10.70 6.38 -8.61
CA GLN A 8 -10.82 4.98 -8.20
C GLN A 8 -10.83 4.83 -6.66
N GLY A 9 -9.89 5.48 -5.95
CA GLY A 9 -9.83 5.45 -4.49
C GLY A 9 -11.10 5.99 -3.83
N ILE A 10 -11.64 7.11 -4.32
CA ILE A 10 -12.90 7.69 -3.83
C ILE A 10 -14.06 6.71 -4.07
N LEU A 11 -14.16 6.13 -5.26
CA LEU A 11 -15.21 5.16 -5.59
C LEU A 11 -15.11 3.92 -4.71
N ILE A 12 -13.92 3.37 -4.49
CA ILE A 12 -13.71 2.23 -3.60
C ILE A 12 -14.18 2.57 -2.19
N LEU A 13 -13.73 3.68 -1.61
CA LEU A 13 -14.12 4.10 -0.26
C LEU A 13 -15.63 4.35 -0.11
N SER A 14 -16.28 4.80 -1.18
CA SER A 14 -17.71 5.16 -1.15
C SER A 14 -18.63 3.98 -1.43
N LEU A 15 -18.15 2.94 -2.13
CA LEU A 15 -18.95 1.81 -2.62
C LEU A 15 -18.59 0.47 -1.96
N SER A 16 -17.47 0.38 -1.24
CA SER A 16 -17.10 -0.85 -0.53
C SER A 16 -18.02 -1.12 0.66
N ASN A 17 -18.18 -2.40 0.99
CA ASN A 17 -18.82 -2.82 2.24
C ASN A 17 -17.79 -2.96 3.37
N ASP A 18 -18.26 -3.37 4.55
CA ASP A 18 -17.43 -3.53 5.76
C ASP A 18 -16.68 -4.88 5.82
N PHE A 19 -16.42 -5.52 4.66
CA PHE A 19 -15.67 -6.78 4.64
C PHE A 19 -14.25 -6.60 5.17
N ALA A 20 -13.88 -7.48 6.11
CA ALA A 20 -12.57 -7.48 6.75
C ALA A 20 -11.99 -8.91 6.84
N LEU A 21 -10.66 -9.01 6.91
CA LEU A 21 -9.94 -10.27 7.12
C LEU A 21 -9.16 -10.24 8.43
N PRO A 22 -9.19 -11.33 9.22
CA PRO A 22 -8.48 -11.40 10.49
C PRO A 22 -6.97 -11.54 10.26
N VAL A 23 -6.20 -10.76 11.01
CA VAL A 23 -4.76 -10.93 11.14
C VAL A 23 -4.49 -11.72 12.40
N HIS A 24 -3.79 -12.84 12.25
CA HIS A 24 -3.45 -13.74 13.35
C HIS A 24 -1.97 -13.71 13.70
N ALA A 25 -1.66 -14.05 14.95
CA ALA A 25 -0.31 -14.38 15.39
C ALA A 25 -0.33 -15.63 16.28
N THR A 26 0.77 -16.37 16.22
CA THR A 26 1.01 -17.55 17.04
C THR A 26 2.21 -17.24 17.93
N PHE A 27 2.02 -17.25 19.24
CA PHE A 27 3.03 -16.85 20.22
C PHE A 27 3.57 -18.06 20.97
N MET A 28 4.88 -18.13 21.20
CA MET A 28 5.44 -19.24 21.98
C MET A 28 4.86 -19.28 23.40
N GLU A 29 4.24 -20.41 23.77
CA GLU A 29 3.72 -20.67 25.12
C GLU A 29 4.67 -21.54 25.97
N GLY A 30 5.79 -21.98 25.39
CA GLY A 30 6.79 -22.83 26.03
C GLY A 30 8.10 -22.91 25.22
N PRO A 31 9.04 -23.80 25.59
CA PRO A 31 10.29 -24.01 24.83
C PRO A 31 10.02 -24.44 23.38
N PRO A 32 10.88 -24.05 22.41
CA PRO A 32 10.71 -24.48 21.02
C PRO A 32 10.55 -26.00 20.90
N GLY A 33 9.47 -26.44 20.24
CA GLY A 33 9.13 -27.87 20.10
C GLY A 33 8.16 -28.43 21.14
N SER A 34 7.63 -27.62 22.06
CA SER A 34 6.70 -28.05 23.12
C SER A 34 5.29 -28.47 22.66
N GLY A 35 5.03 -28.57 21.36
CA GLY A 35 3.74 -28.98 20.79
C GLY A 35 2.99 -27.86 20.07
N PRO A 36 1.73 -28.11 19.66
CA PRO A 36 0.91 -27.12 18.95
C PRO A 36 0.57 -25.94 19.86
N VAL A 37 0.54 -24.75 19.27
CA VAL A 37 0.35 -23.45 19.94
C VAL A 37 -0.97 -22.84 19.49
N ALA A 38 -1.65 -22.10 20.37
CA ALA A 38 -2.86 -21.37 19.99
C ALA A 38 -2.57 -20.25 18.97
N THR A 39 -3.48 -20.10 18.01
CA THR A 39 -3.47 -18.97 17.09
C THR A 39 -4.41 -17.90 17.62
N HIS A 40 -3.87 -16.69 17.81
CA HIS A 40 -4.61 -15.55 18.34
C HIS A 40 -4.93 -14.57 17.23
N GLN A 41 -6.17 -14.11 17.18
CA GLN A 41 -6.54 -12.96 16.35
C GLN A 41 -6.03 -11.67 16.99
N LEU A 42 -5.33 -10.86 16.22
CA LEU A 42 -4.81 -9.56 16.64
C LEU A 42 -5.79 -8.44 16.31
N PHE A 43 -6.21 -8.36 15.05
CA PHE A 43 -7.14 -7.34 14.55
C PHE A 43 -7.79 -7.81 13.24
N GLU A 44 -8.77 -7.04 12.77
CA GLU A 44 -9.41 -7.20 11.46
C GLU A 44 -8.89 -6.11 10.52
N LEU A 45 -8.45 -6.49 9.33
CA LEU A 45 -8.03 -5.56 8.28
C LEU A 45 -9.20 -5.28 7.34
N PRO A 46 -9.80 -4.08 7.34
CA PRO A 46 -10.88 -3.75 6.43
C PRO A 46 -10.35 -3.63 4.99
N ILE A 47 -10.88 -4.47 4.09
CA ILE A 47 -10.30 -4.65 2.76
C ILE A 47 -10.59 -3.47 1.84
N GLY A 48 -11.77 -2.85 1.93
CA GLY A 48 -12.10 -1.65 1.15
C GLY A 48 -11.07 -0.53 1.34
N PRO A 49 -10.83 -0.06 2.58
CA PRO A 49 -9.78 0.91 2.89
C PRO A 49 -8.36 0.45 2.53
N ALA A 50 -8.01 -0.82 2.74
CA ALA A 50 -6.70 -1.35 2.36
C ALA A 50 -6.45 -1.25 0.84
N VAL A 51 -7.45 -1.63 0.03
CA VAL A 51 -7.39 -1.53 -1.43
C VAL A 51 -7.34 -0.06 -1.88
N ALA A 52 -8.19 0.80 -1.31
CA ALA A 52 -8.16 2.23 -1.62
C ALA A 52 -6.79 2.86 -1.31
N SER A 53 -6.12 2.41 -0.25
CA SER A 53 -4.84 2.97 0.19
C SER A 53 -3.73 2.82 -0.87
N PHE A 54 -3.54 1.64 -1.48
CA PHE A 54 -2.49 1.49 -2.49
C PHE A 54 -2.76 2.32 -3.75
N VAL A 55 -4.04 2.45 -4.15
CA VAL A 55 -4.44 3.29 -5.29
C VAL A 55 -4.19 4.77 -4.99
N LEU A 56 -4.51 5.23 -3.77
CA LEU A 56 -4.28 6.61 -3.33
C LEU A 56 -2.79 6.94 -3.19
N ILE A 57 -1.96 5.97 -2.79
CA ILE A 57 -0.49 6.11 -2.81
C ILE A 57 0.00 6.36 -4.25
N SER A 58 -0.47 5.57 -5.23
CA SER A 58 -0.13 5.81 -6.64
C SER A 58 -0.65 7.16 -7.13
N ALA A 59 -1.83 7.61 -6.68
CA ALA A 59 -2.36 8.94 -7.00
C ALA A 59 -1.42 10.05 -6.52
N ALA A 60 -1.01 9.99 -5.25
CA ALA A 60 -0.09 10.95 -4.63
C ALA A 60 1.28 10.96 -5.32
N ALA A 61 1.81 9.79 -5.68
CA ALA A 61 3.07 9.70 -6.40
C ALA A 61 2.98 10.32 -7.80
N HIS A 62 1.89 10.10 -8.54
CA HIS A 62 1.73 10.72 -9.85
C HIS A 62 1.61 12.25 -9.79
N TRP A 63 0.96 12.79 -8.76
CA TRP A 63 0.90 14.23 -8.57
C TRP A 63 2.22 14.82 -8.09
N SER A 64 2.96 14.13 -7.21
CA SER A 64 4.26 14.62 -6.74
C SER A 64 5.25 14.78 -7.89
N LEU A 65 5.21 13.90 -8.89
CA LEU A 65 6.07 13.97 -10.08
C LEU A 65 5.92 15.26 -10.88
N VAL A 66 4.76 15.93 -10.84
CA VAL A 66 4.52 17.18 -11.59
C VAL A 66 4.70 18.44 -10.75
N LEU A 67 5.08 18.31 -9.47
CA LEU A 67 5.33 19.46 -8.61
C LEU A 67 6.62 20.20 -9.00
N PRO A 68 6.65 21.54 -8.83
CA PRO A 68 7.87 22.32 -8.97
C PRO A 68 8.95 21.80 -8.02
N GLY A 69 10.20 21.75 -8.48
CA GLY A 69 11.34 21.16 -7.75
C GLY A 69 11.49 19.65 -7.92
N ILE A 70 10.38 18.88 -7.97
CA ILE A 70 10.42 17.42 -8.18
C ILE A 70 10.51 17.06 -9.66
N PHE A 71 9.71 17.72 -10.52
CA PHE A 71 9.65 17.40 -11.95
C PHE A 71 11.02 17.48 -12.64
N GLY A 72 11.82 18.49 -12.31
CA GLY A 72 13.18 18.62 -12.84
C GLY A 72 14.10 17.47 -12.40
N TRP A 73 14.02 17.05 -11.13
CA TRP A 73 14.77 15.88 -10.64
C TRP A 73 14.30 14.60 -11.34
N TYR A 74 13.00 14.41 -11.52
CA TYR A 74 12.42 13.26 -12.21
C TYR A 74 12.95 13.17 -13.66
N CYS A 75 12.86 14.25 -14.43
CA CYS A 75 13.37 14.28 -15.81
C CYS A 75 14.86 14.00 -15.92
N ARG A 76 15.69 14.54 -15.00
CA ARG A 76 17.14 14.24 -14.97
C ARG A 76 17.43 12.75 -14.77
N ASN A 77 16.69 12.09 -13.87
CA ASN A 77 16.86 10.66 -13.61
C ASN A 77 16.37 9.81 -14.80
N LEU A 78 15.28 10.20 -15.45
CA LEU A 78 14.83 9.56 -16.68
C LEU A 78 15.89 9.64 -17.79
N GLY A 79 16.56 10.79 -17.94
CA GLY A 79 17.69 10.94 -18.87
C GLY A 79 18.86 9.99 -18.57
N GLN A 80 18.99 9.54 -17.33
CA GLN A 80 19.96 8.53 -16.88
C GLN A 80 19.39 7.09 -16.89
N ARG A 81 18.22 6.87 -17.51
CA ARG A 81 17.52 5.58 -17.58
C ARG A 81 17.14 5.01 -16.22
N ARG A 82 16.79 5.87 -15.25
CA ARG A 82 16.39 5.48 -13.89
C ARG A 82 15.08 6.17 -13.50
N ASN A 83 14.24 5.47 -12.75
CA ASN A 83 13.01 6.03 -12.21
C ASN A 83 12.87 5.66 -10.73
N TYR A 84 13.58 6.38 -9.87
CA TYR A 84 13.54 6.15 -8.41
C TYR A 84 12.15 6.39 -7.82
N ALA A 85 11.42 7.40 -8.32
CA ALA A 85 10.05 7.68 -7.84
C ALA A 85 9.13 6.47 -7.98
N ARG A 86 9.21 5.75 -9.11
CA ARG A 86 8.48 4.49 -9.33
C ARG A 86 8.85 3.43 -8.30
N TRP A 87 10.14 3.19 -8.07
CA TRP A 87 10.58 2.16 -7.14
C TRP A 87 10.21 2.46 -5.70
N VAL A 88 10.30 3.72 -5.29
CA VAL A 88 9.85 4.16 -3.95
C VAL A 88 8.35 3.94 -3.80
N GLU A 89 7.54 4.35 -4.78
CA GLU A 89 6.10 4.13 -4.73
C GLU A 89 5.75 2.63 -4.71
N TYR A 90 6.30 1.83 -5.62
CA TYR A 90 6.04 0.39 -5.69
C TYR A 90 6.51 -0.38 -4.46
N SER A 91 7.57 0.07 -3.78
CA SER A 91 8.01 -0.55 -2.52
C SER A 91 6.97 -0.47 -1.40
N VAL A 92 5.95 0.39 -1.55
CA VAL A 92 4.85 0.54 -0.60
C VAL A 92 3.54 0.04 -1.21
N SER A 93 3.13 0.57 -2.37
CA SER A 93 1.83 0.24 -2.97
C SER A 93 1.74 -1.23 -3.38
N ALA A 94 2.77 -1.77 -4.04
CA ALA A 94 2.77 -3.16 -4.47
C ALA A 94 3.01 -4.15 -3.33
N SER A 95 3.53 -3.72 -2.19
CA SER A 95 3.64 -4.56 -0.98
C SER A 95 2.33 -4.62 -0.19
N LEU A 96 1.47 -3.61 -0.35
CA LEU A 96 0.13 -3.62 0.22
C LEU A 96 -0.87 -4.43 -0.63
N MET A 97 -0.63 -4.53 -1.94
CA MET A 97 -1.39 -5.36 -2.88
C MET A 97 -1.11 -6.85 -2.71
#